data_AF-A0AAW9IWT2-F1
#
_entry.id   AF-A0AAW9IWT2-F1
#
_cell.length_a   1.000
_cell.length_b   1.000
_cell.length_c   1.000
_cell.angle_alpha   90.00
_cell.angle_beta   90.00
_cell.angle_gamma   90.00
#
_symmetry.space_group_name_H-M   'P 1'
#
loop_
_entity.id
_entity.type
_entity.pdbx_description
1 polymer ?
#
loop_
_entity_poly.entity_id
_entity_poly.type
_entity_poly.pdbx_seq_one_letter_code
_entity_poly.pdbx_strand_id
1 'polypeptide(L)' 'MLSSGKEASDMYLNSALTSSTPELRTMYSASLGQMVEGHTALTELSVNKGWIKPYSTSNEQLTYSYNDSKTVINEKK' A
#
# COMPACT_ATOMS: atom_id res chain seq x y z
N MET A 1 -2.71 4.26 4.00
CA MET A 1 -1.44 4.47 3.25
C MET A 1 -1.21 3.41 2.18
N LEU A 2 -1.20 2.11 2.48
CA LEU A 2 -1.07 1.08 1.42
C LEU A 2 -2.29 1.05 0.47
N SER A 3 -3.52 1.08 1.01
CA SER A 3 -4.75 1.16 0.20
C SER A 3 -4.77 2.41 -0.70
N SER A 4 -4.50 3.58 -0.11
CA SER A 4 -4.45 4.85 -0.84
C SER A 4 -3.35 4.90 -1.89
N GLY A 5 -2.20 4.26 -1.65
CA GLY A 5 -1.12 4.14 -2.64
C GLY A 5 -1.54 3.27 -3.83
N LYS A 6 -2.19 2.13 -3.56
CA LYS A 6 -2.78 1.27 -4.59
C LYS A 6 -3.82 2.02 -5.43
N GLU A 7 -4.76 2.69 -4.77
CA GLU A 7 -5.82 3.46 -5.45
C GLU A 7 -5.24 4.58 -6.32
N ALA A 8 -4.21 5.27 -5.84
CA ALA A 8 -3.51 6.29 -6.62
C ALA A 8 -2.74 5.70 -7.82
N SER A 9 -2.10 4.54 -7.67
CA SER A 9 -1.48 3.81 -8.78
C SER A 9 -2.51 3.42 -9.83
N ASP A 10 -3.66 2.87 -9.42
CA ASP A 10 -4.74 2.50 -10.34
C ASP A 10 -5.28 3.72 -11.10
N MET A 11 -5.42 4.86 -10.41
CA MET A 11 -5.81 6.13 -11.04
C MET A 11 -4.79 6.56 -12.11
N TYR A 12 -3.49 6.64 -11.76
CA TYR A 12 -2.46 7.08 -12.71
C TYR A 12 -2.29 6.12 -13.88
N LEU A 13 -2.45 4.82 -13.67
CA LEU A 13 -2.47 3.82 -14.75
C LEU A 13 -3.64 4.06 -15.70
N ASN A 14 -4.85 4.22 -15.17
CA ASN A 14 -6.04 4.49 -15.98
C ASN A 14 -5.92 5.81 -16.74
N SER A 15 -5.38 6.85 -16.12
CA SER A 15 -5.09 8.13 -16.78
C SER A 15 -4.06 7.98 -17.89
N ALA A 16 -2.99 7.20 -17.69
CA ALA A 16 -2.00 6.93 -18.72
C ALA A 16 -2.57 6.15 -19.92
N LEU A 17 -3.50 5.22 -19.70
CA LEU A 17 -4.12 4.42 -20.75
C LEU A 17 -5.20 5.18 -21.54
N THR A 18 -5.93 6.07 -20.89
CA THR A 18 -7.03 6.84 -21.51
C THR A 18 -6.58 8.16 -22.13
N SER A 19 -5.36 8.61 -21.84
CA SER A 19 -4.81 9.84 -22.39
C SER A 19 -4.52 9.74 -23.88
N SER A 20 -5.10 10.66 -24.65
CA SER A 20 -4.95 10.70 -26.11
C SER A 20 -3.60 11.26 -26.59
N THR A 21 -2.86 11.96 -25.71
CA THR A 21 -1.58 12.60 -26.05
C THR A 21 -0.39 11.90 -25.38
N PRO A 22 0.73 11.71 -26.11
CA PRO A 22 1.91 11.01 -25.59
C PRO A 22 2.57 11.73 -24.41
N GLU A 23 2.47 13.06 -24.33
CA GLU A 23 3.02 13.87 -23.24
C GLU A 23 2.30 13.57 -21.92
N LEU A 24 0.97 13.51 -21.95
CA LEU A 24 0.16 13.18 -20.76
C LEU A 24 0.37 11.74 -20.33
N ARG A 25 0.46 10.80 -21.29
CA ARG A 25 0.79 9.40 -20.96
C ARG A 25 2.12 9.32 -20.21
N THR A 26 3.15 10.01 -20.71
CA THR A 26 4.49 10.00 -20.11
C THR A 26 4.47 10.58 -18.69
N MET A 27 3.76 11.70 -18.48
CA MET A 27 3.60 12.30 -17.15
C MET A 27 2.91 11.35 -16.17
N TYR A 28 1.77 10.75 -16.55
CA TYR A 28 1.06 9.82 -15.68
C TYR A 28 1.83 8.53 -15.42
N SER A 29 2.56 8.02 -16.41
CA SER A 29 3.46 6.87 -16.23
C SER A 29 4.61 7.17 -15.27
N ALA A 30 5.17 8.38 -15.28
CA ALA A 30 6.19 8.78 -14.32
C ALA A 30 5.64 8.84 -12.88
N SER A 31 4.46 9.44 -12.69
CA SER A 31 3.79 9.49 -11.39
C SER A 31 3.38 8.10 -10.89
N LEU A 32 2.94 7.22 -11.79
CA LEU A 32 2.68 5.81 -11.47
C LEU A 32 3.94 5.12 -10.93
N GLY A 33 5.09 5.31 -11.60
CA GLY A 33 6.37 4.76 -11.17
C GLY A 33 6.72 5.17 -9.74
N GLN A 34 6.64 6.48 -9.45
CA GLN A 34 6.89 7.01 -8.10
C GLN A 34 5.95 6.42 -7.04
N MET A 35 4.67 6.24 -7.38
CA MET A 35 3.70 5.66 -6.45
C MET A 35 3.99 4.18 -6.17
N VAL A 36 4.37 3.41 -7.21
CA VAL A 36 4.72 1.99 -7.07
C VAL A 36 6.00 1.82 -6.25
N GLU A 37 7.02 2.65 -6.49
CA GLU A 37 8.25 2.66 -5.69
C GLU A 37 7.96 2.97 -4.22
N GLY A 38 7.16 4.00 -3.94
CA GLY A 38 6.75 4.36 -2.59
C GLY A 38 5.92 3.27 -1.90
N HIS A 39 4.96 2.66 -2.62
CA HIS A 39 4.17 1.54 -2.11
C HIS A 39 5.06 0.33 -1.79
N THR A 40 6.06 0.05 -2.63
CA THR A 40 7.01 -1.06 -2.45
C THR A 40 7.85 -0.83 -1.19
N ALA A 41 8.46 0.36 -1.04
CA ALA A 41 9.26 0.70 0.14
C ALA A 41 8.44 0.62 1.44
N LEU A 42 7.18 1.07 1.42
CA LEU A 42 6.31 0.99 2.59
C LEU A 42 5.88 -0.45 2.90
N THR A 43 5.63 -1.26 1.85
CA THR A 43 5.31 -2.68 2.01
C THR A 43 6.48 -3.42 2.64
N GLU A 44 7.69 -3.18 2.14
CA GLU A 44 8.92 -3.77 2.68
C GLU A 44 9.13 -3.36 4.15
N LEU A 45 8.96 -2.08 4.48
CA LEU A 45 9.00 -1.61 5.88
C LEU A 45 7.94 -2.30 6.75
N SER A 46 6.71 -2.46 6.24
CA SER A 46 5.61 -3.08 6.98
C SER A 46 5.86 -4.56 7.23
N VAL A 47 6.49 -5.26 6.29
CA VAL A 47 6.93 -6.65 6.46
C VAL A 47 8.09 -6.73 7.46
N ASN A 48 9.10 -5.86 7.33
CA ASN A 48 10.26 -5.81 8.24
C ASN A 48 9.86 -5.49 9.68
N LYS A 49 8.85 -4.64 9.89
CA LYS A 49 8.29 -4.36 11.22
C LYS A 49 7.36 -5.44 11.75
N GLY A 50 7.05 -6.46 10.94
CA GLY A 50 6.15 -7.56 11.30
C GLY A 50 4.67 -7.18 11.32
N TRP A 51 4.32 -5.99 10.84
CA TRP A 51 2.93 -5.51 10.75
C TRP A 51 2.14 -6.27 9.70
N ILE A 52 2.79 -6.65 8.59
CA ILE A 52 2.20 -7.47 7.53
C ILE A 52 2.98 -8.77 7.44
N LYS A 53 2.25 -9.88 7.47
CA LYS A 53 2.81 -11.23 7.30
C LYS A 53 2.34 -11.77 5.94
N PRO A 54 3.21 -11.83 4.92
CA PRO A 54 2.79 -12.14 3.54
C PRO A 54 2.15 -13.51 3.37
N TYR A 55 2.54 -14.47 4.22
CA TYR A 55 2.13 -15.88 4.10
C TYR A 55 1.19 -16.37 5.20
N SER A 56 0.74 -15.48 6.09
CA SER A 56 -0.28 -15.85 7.09
C SER A 56 -1.67 -15.84 6.46
N THR A 57 -2.51 -16.78 6.88
CA THR A 57 -3.91 -16.81 6.46
C THR A 57 -4.67 -15.57 6.93
N SER A 58 -5.76 -15.20 6.26
CA SER A 58 -6.57 -14.02 6.64
C SER A 58 -7.05 -14.09 8.09
N ASN A 59 -7.39 -15.27 8.59
CA ASN A 59 -7.81 -15.48 9.99
C ASN A 59 -6.67 -15.21 10.98
N GLU A 60 -5.44 -15.63 10.65
CA GLU A 60 -4.27 -15.34 11.46
C GLU A 60 -3.96 -13.85 11.46
N GLN A 61 -4.00 -13.17 10.30
CA GLN A 61 -3.78 -11.72 10.22
C GLN A 61 -4.79 -10.94 11.06
N LEU A 62 -6.07 -11.29 11.00
CA LEU A 62 -7.11 -10.66 11.81
C LEU A 62 -6.88 -10.90 13.31
N THR A 63 -6.49 -12.12 13.68
CA THR A 63 -6.18 -12.47 15.07
C THR A 63 -4.97 -11.68 15.59
N TYR A 64 -3.92 -11.55 14.78
CA TYR A 64 -2.75 -10.73 15.11
C TYR A 64 -3.13 -9.26 15.29
N SER A 65 -3.83 -8.64 14.34
CA SER A 65 -4.29 -7.25 14.45
C SER A 65 -5.17 -7.00 15.68
N TYR A 66 -6.04 -7.95 16.01
CA TYR A 66 -6.89 -7.87 17.20
C TYR A 66 -6.08 -7.93 18.50
N ASN A 67 -5.11 -8.84 18.59
CA ASN A 67 -4.23 -8.94 19.75
C ASN A 67 -3.32 -7.71 19.88
N ASP A 68 -2.78 -7.20 18.78
CA ASP A 68 -1.98 -5.97 18.74
C ASP A 68 -2.79 -4.78 19.28
N SER A 69 -4.05 -4.67 18.83
CA SER A 69 -4.98 -3.63 19.30
C SER A 69 -5.22 -3.71 20.80
N LYS A 70 -5.35 -4.93 21.37
CA LYS A 70 -5.49 -5.10 22.83
C LYS A 70 -4.26 -4.66 23.59
N THR A 71 -3.06 -4.97 23.08
CA THR A 71 -1.80 -4.57 23.71
C THR A 71 -1.73 -3.05 23.79
N VAL A 72 -2.01 -2.34 22.70
CA VAL A 72 -2.01 -0.87 22.65
C VAL A 72 -3.05 -0.26 23.60
N ILE A 73 -4.23 -0.87 23.74
CA ILE A 73 -5.28 -0.39 24.66
C ILE A 73 -4.90 -0.65 26.13
N ASN A 74 -4.31 -1.81 26.44
CA ASN A 74 -3.92 -2.17 27.81
C ASN A 74 -2.63 -1.48 28.28
N GLU A 75 -1.73 -1.09 27.38
CA GLU A 75 -0.54 -0.28 27.72
C GLU A 75 -0.87 1.14 28.19
N LYS A 76 -2.10 1.63 27.96
CA LYS A 76 -2.57 2.95 28.42
C LYS A 76 -3.28 2.94 29.77
N LYS A 77 -3.14 1.87 30.56
CA LYS A 77 -3.71 1.75 31.90
C LYS A 77 -2.62 1.72 32.97
#